data_AF-A0A7V3VUI7-F1
#
_entry.id   AF-A0A7V3VUI7-F1
#
_cell.length_a   1.000
_cell.length_b   1.000
_cell.length_c   1.000
_cell.angle_alpha   90.00
_cell.angle_beta   90.00
_cell.angle_gamma   90.00
#
_symmetry.space_group_name_H-M   'P 1'
#
loop_
_entity.id
_entity.type
_entity.pdbx_description
1 polymer ?
#
loop_
_entity_poly.entity_id
_entity_poly.type
_entity_poly.pdbx_seq_one_letter_code
_entity_poly.pdbx_strand_id
1 'polypeptide(L)'
;GIDTIWRKNKRDNNNNGFFDLDSDGVDLNRNYDFNWEQGGSSDPASEYYRGPYPFSENETNIIKALAQENHFVFDICYHNVRTGQGELVYYPWRWGNQFAIDHPFIKRIADTLASNIINDAGNGTYVSIYGYATEGNARNWLYGVYGTFAYTIEVSRSCHPPGYLVDSICRRNLAGAYYLLERMFGSGITGIITDSVTNQPLVAEVRINGYYDSTLAPRLSEAHYGRYRRILNPGVYSIKFIKEGYEVKTFDSVVVNPGIMTILNVKLRPLGIGEKKEKSISDKRCLEIFPNPFRKNLTIRYTVQDAGSMIHDPQCTLPDVTLKIYDVDGRMVRNFSRLTVNGGQSTILWDGTDNSGNILPTGIYLIELKEKNYHEIKKVNLLR
;
A
#
# COMPACT_ATOMS: atom_id res chain seq x y z
N GLY A 1 -30.33 35.07 14.06
CA GLY A 1 -29.41 35.74 13.12
C GLY A 1 -28.90 34.72 12.12
N ILE A 2 -28.31 35.15 11.00
CA ILE A 2 -27.65 34.25 10.05
C ILE A 2 -26.35 33.76 10.71
N ASP A 3 -26.17 32.44 10.85
CA ASP A 3 -24.87 31.87 11.21
C ASP A 3 -23.93 31.98 10.00
N THR A 4 -22.95 32.88 10.11
CA THR A 4 -21.95 33.13 9.07
C THR A 4 -20.69 32.27 9.25
N ILE A 5 -20.72 31.22 10.07
CA ILE A 5 -19.57 30.33 10.30
C ILE A 5 -19.95 28.84 10.27
N TRP A 6 -21.14 28.52 9.77
CA TRP A 6 -21.61 27.15 9.58
C TRP A 6 -20.68 26.37 8.64
N ARG A 7 -20.25 25.18 9.08
CA ARG A 7 -19.27 24.35 8.33
C ARG A 7 -19.78 22.99 7.88
N LYS A 8 -20.92 22.54 8.44
CA LYS A 8 -21.54 21.27 8.06
C LYS A 8 -22.36 21.47 6.78
N ASN A 9 -22.79 20.40 6.13
CA ASN A 9 -23.84 20.52 5.11
C ASN A 9 -25.21 20.80 5.78
N LYS A 10 -26.32 20.67 5.03
CA LYS A 10 -27.69 20.92 5.53
C LYS A 10 -28.53 19.64 5.63
N ARG A 11 -27.91 18.50 5.92
CA ARG A 11 -28.62 17.24 6.15
C ARG A 11 -29.57 17.39 7.35
N ASP A 12 -30.85 17.09 7.15
CA ASP A 12 -31.81 16.95 8.24
C ASP A 12 -31.52 15.65 8.99
N ASN A 13 -30.94 15.75 10.20
CA ASN A 13 -30.51 14.58 10.96
C ASN A 13 -31.64 14.01 11.83
N ASN A 14 -32.68 14.79 12.12
CA ASN A 14 -33.80 14.40 12.98
C ASN A 14 -35.11 14.15 12.21
N ASN A 15 -35.11 14.38 10.89
CA ASN A 15 -36.22 14.24 9.95
C ASN A 15 -37.44 15.09 10.30
N ASN A 16 -37.26 16.26 10.91
CA ASN A 16 -38.36 17.15 11.29
C ASN A 16 -38.74 18.14 10.17
N GLY A 17 -37.97 18.21 9.08
CA GLY A 17 -38.22 19.09 7.94
C GLY A 17 -37.83 20.57 8.17
N PHE A 18 -37.18 20.90 9.28
CA PHE A 18 -36.66 22.22 9.61
C PHE A 18 -35.14 22.16 9.76
N PHE A 19 -34.46 23.30 9.56
CA PHE A 19 -33.01 23.36 9.73
C PHE A 19 -32.66 23.78 11.16
N ASP A 20 -32.08 22.85 11.92
CA ASP A 20 -31.70 22.99 13.32
C ASP A 20 -30.17 23.09 13.47
N LEU A 21 -29.66 24.25 13.89
CA LEU A 21 -28.21 24.47 14.06
C LEU A 21 -27.55 23.44 15.00
N ASP A 22 -28.26 23.01 16.04
CA ASP A 22 -27.75 22.10 17.06
C ASP A 22 -27.95 20.61 16.72
N SER A 23 -28.56 20.28 15.58
CA SER A 23 -28.86 18.89 15.22
C SER A 23 -28.46 18.54 13.81
N ASP A 24 -28.56 19.47 12.88
CA ASP A 24 -28.45 19.19 11.45
C ASP A 24 -27.05 19.32 10.88
N GLY A 25 -26.89 18.73 9.70
CA GLY A 25 -25.67 18.76 8.92
C GLY A 25 -24.66 17.72 9.36
N VAL A 26 -23.76 17.42 8.44
CA VAL A 26 -22.56 16.59 8.61
C VAL A 26 -21.36 17.39 8.12
N ASP A 27 -20.25 17.34 8.87
CA ASP A 27 -18.98 17.91 8.41
C ASP A 27 -18.39 16.99 7.33
N LEU A 28 -18.50 17.43 6.07
CA LEU A 28 -17.97 16.68 4.93
C LEU A 28 -16.48 16.41 5.07
N ASN A 29 -15.73 17.29 5.75
CA ASN A 29 -14.31 17.11 6.02
C ASN A 29 -14.01 16.18 7.21
N ARG A 30 -15.01 15.42 7.67
CA ARG A 30 -14.93 14.37 8.69
C ARG A 30 -15.58 13.06 8.21
N ASN A 31 -16.19 13.04 7.03
CA ASN A 31 -17.08 11.98 6.55
C ASN A 31 -16.38 10.94 5.64
N TYR A 32 -15.05 10.87 5.63
CA TYR A 32 -14.30 9.87 4.84
C TYR A 32 -13.92 8.65 5.67
N ASP A 33 -13.79 7.47 5.04
CA ASP A 33 -13.56 6.18 5.75
C ASP A 33 -12.14 5.98 6.29
N PHE A 34 -11.18 6.84 5.93
CA PHE A 34 -9.82 6.77 6.46
C PHE A 34 -9.77 7.31 7.89
N ASN A 35 -9.54 6.41 8.86
CA ASN A 35 -9.53 6.74 10.30
C ASN A 35 -10.83 7.42 10.80
N TRP A 36 -11.98 7.15 10.16
CA TRP A 36 -13.27 7.79 10.46
C TRP A 36 -13.64 7.78 11.95
N GLU A 37 -13.44 6.65 12.63
CA GLU A 37 -13.74 6.48 14.06
C GLU A 37 -12.95 7.42 14.98
N GLN A 38 -11.78 7.88 14.55
CA GLN A 38 -10.97 8.88 15.26
C GLN A 38 -11.10 10.27 14.62
N GLY A 39 -11.78 10.33 13.47
CA GLY A 39 -11.74 11.37 12.47
C GLY A 39 -12.66 12.56 12.71
N GLY A 40 -13.41 12.60 13.81
CA GLY A 40 -14.45 13.58 14.12
C GLY A 40 -15.35 13.13 15.27
N SER A 41 -16.43 13.87 15.54
CA SER A 41 -17.38 13.58 16.62
C SER A 41 -18.55 12.71 16.15
N SER A 42 -19.08 11.86 17.02
CA SER A 42 -20.34 11.13 16.82
C SER A 42 -21.58 11.89 17.31
N ASP A 43 -21.40 13.05 17.94
CA ASP A 43 -22.49 13.91 18.41
C ASP A 43 -22.97 14.85 17.28
N PRO A 44 -24.25 14.78 16.85
CA PRO A 44 -24.81 15.65 15.81
C PRO A 44 -24.68 17.15 16.11
N ALA A 45 -24.69 17.55 17.39
CA ALA A 45 -24.50 18.95 17.78
C ALA A 45 -23.07 19.46 17.55
N SER A 46 -22.11 18.56 17.41
CA SER A 46 -20.72 18.93 17.16
C SER A 46 -20.56 19.54 15.76
N GLU A 47 -19.77 20.61 15.67
CA GLU A 47 -19.34 21.16 14.39
C GLU A 47 -18.47 20.19 13.58
N TYR A 48 -17.89 19.18 14.24
CA TYR A 48 -17.09 18.11 13.65
C TYR A 48 -17.88 16.79 13.53
N TYR A 49 -19.22 16.85 13.55
CA TYR A 49 -20.04 15.66 13.41
C TYR A 49 -19.72 14.95 12.10
N ARG A 50 -19.22 13.73 12.20
CA ARG A 50 -18.68 12.96 11.07
C ARG A 50 -19.73 12.19 10.28
N GLY A 51 -21.00 12.33 10.66
CA GLY A 51 -22.12 11.58 10.11
C GLY A 51 -22.38 10.25 10.83
N PRO A 52 -23.45 9.54 10.45
CA PRO A 52 -23.82 8.26 11.04
C PRO A 52 -22.91 7.09 10.63
N TYR A 53 -22.25 7.17 9.47
CA TYR A 53 -21.28 6.20 8.96
C TYR A 53 -20.36 6.89 7.92
N PRO A 54 -19.19 6.31 7.57
CA PRO A 54 -18.33 6.89 6.55
C PRO A 54 -19.03 6.98 5.19
N PHE A 55 -18.83 8.08 4.47
CA PHE A 55 -19.52 8.37 3.21
C PHE A 55 -21.05 8.31 3.35
N SER A 56 -21.60 8.86 4.43
CA SER A 56 -23.05 9.01 4.60
C SER A 56 -23.65 10.09 3.73
N GLU A 57 -22.84 11.03 3.24
CA GLU A 57 -23.27 12.19 2.47
C GLU A 57 -23.11 11.98 0.96
N ASN A 58 -24.02 12.54 0.17
CA ASN A 58 -23.96 12.41 -1.29
C ASN A 58 -22.71 13.08 -1.87
N GLU A 59 -22.32 14.21 -1.29
CA GLU A 59 -21.16 15.00 -1.70
C GLU A 59 -19.85 14.20 -1.56
N THR A 60 -19.64 13.52 -0.43
CA THR A 60 -18.44 12.70 -0.21
C THR A 60 -18.48 11.43 -1.06
N ASN A 61 -19.66 10.84 -1.32
CA ASN A 61 -19.81 9.72 -2.25
C ASN A 61 -19.45 10.09 -3.69
N ILE A 62 -19.78 11.30 -4.15
CA ILE A 62 -19.42 11.77 -5.50
C ILE A 62 -17.90 11.92 -5.64
N ILE A 63 -17.24 12.54 -4.65
CA ILE A 63 -15.78 12.63 -4.63
C ILE A 63 -15.12 11.25 -4.60
N LYS A 64 -15.72 10.31 -3.84
CA LYS A 64 -15.27 8.92 -3.81
C LYS A 64 -15.30 8.27 -5.18
N ALA A 65 -16.44 8.37 -5.87
CA ALA A 65 -16.61 7.83 -7.22
C ALA A 65 -15.62 8.45 -8.21
N LEU A 66 -15.44 9.78 -8.15
CA LEU A 66 -14.51 10.50 -9.03
C LEU A 66 -13.06 10.02 -8.86
N ALA A 67 -12.60 9.84 -7.61
CA ALA A 67 -11.26 9.36 -7.31
C ALA A 67 -11.05 7.88 -7.71
N GLN A 68 -12.08 7.05 -7.55
CA GLN A 68 -12.09 5.65 -8.01
C GLN A 68 -11.91 5.55 -9.54
N GLU A 69 -12.52 6.46 -10.29
CA GLU A 69 -12.46 6.45 -11.75
C GLU A 69 -11.13 6.97 -12.32
N ASN A 70 -10.53 7.99 -11.69
CA ASN A 70 -9.47 8.79 -12.33
C ASN A 70 -8.06 8.61 -11.76
N HIS A 71 -7.88 7.99 -10.59
CA HIS A 71 -6.58 7.75 -9.95
C HIS A 71 -5.64 8.99 -9.96
N PHE A 72 -6.08 10.08 -9.33
CA PHE A 72 -5.35 11.35 -9.33
C PHE A 72 -3.95 11.25 -8.69
N VAL A 73 -2.99 11.98 -9.25
CA VAL A 73 -1.62 12.06 -8.70
C VAL A 73 -1.51 13.16 -7.66
N PHE A 74 -2.12 14.31 -7.91
CA PHE A 74 -2.15 15.47 -7.02
C PHE A 74 -3.60 15.90 -6.80
N ASP A 75 -3.87 16.48 -5.63
CA ASP A 75 -5.15 17.09 -5.28
C ASP A 75 -4.92 18.38 -4.46
N ILE A 76 -5.80 19.37 -4.66
CA ILE A 76 -5.91 20.55 -3.82
C ILE A 76 -7.35 20.70 -3.38
N CYS A 77 -7.57 20.65 -2.06
CA CYS A 77 -8.82 21.02 -1.43
C CYS A 77 -8.67 22.41 -0.78
N TYR A 78 -9.38 23.41 -1.29
CA TYR A 78 -9.34 24.77 -0.74
C TYR A 78 -10.30 24.92 0.44
N HIS A 79 -9.78 25.51 1.52
CA HIS A 79 -10.48 25.80 2.77
C HIS A 79 -10.28 27.26 3.18
N ASN A 80 -11.12 27.73 4.11
CA ASN A 80 -10.88 28.95 4.86
C ASN A 80 -10.80 28.64 6.35
N VAL A 81 -9.87 29.30 7.03
CA VAL A 81 -9.65 29.05 8.45
C VAL A 81 -10.84 29.59 9.24
N ARG A 82 -11.48 28.71 10.01
CA ARG A 82 -12.49 29.11 11.01
C ARG A 82 -11.83 29.45 12.34
N THR A 83 -10.88 28.61 12.75
CA THR A 83 -10.09 28.75 13.99
C THR A 83 -8.65 28.36 13.70
N GLY A 84 -7.68 29.11 14.23
CA GLY A 84 -6.26 28.83 14.05
C GLY A 84 -5.60 29.70 12.98
N GLN A 85 -4.63 29.14 12.27
CA GLN A 85 -3.80 29.87 11.30
C GLN A 85 -4.31 29.61 9.87
N GLY A 86 -4.51 30.69 9.12
CA GLY A 86 -4.74 30.64 7.67
C GLY A 86 -3.44 30.87 6.89
N GLU A 87 -3.52 30.91 5.57
CA GLU A 87 -2.37 31.05 4.67
C GLU A 87 -1.38 29.87 4.79
N LEU A 88 -1.95 28.67 4.91
CA LEU A 88 -1.23 27.42 5.13
C LEU A 88 -1.54 26.38 4.05
N VAL A 89 -0.56 25.53 3.79
CA VAL A 89 -0.68 24.33 2.96
C VAL A 89 -0.49 23.10 3.84
N TYR A 90 -1.60 22.45 4.20
CA TYR A 90 -1.58 21.19 4.92
C TYR A 90 -1.28 20.02 4.01
N TYR A 91 -0.35 19.16 4.44
CA TYR A 91 -0.03 17.90 3.76
C TYR A 91 -0.23 16.69 4.67
N PRO A 92 -0.52 15.50 4.13
CA PRO A 92 -0.63 14.28 4.90
C PRO A 92 0.74 13.74 5.29
N TRP A 93 0.89 13.12 6.44
CA TRP A 93 0.26 13.42 7.72
C TRP A 93 1.31 13.15 8.80
N ARG A 94 1.00 13.52 10.03
CA ARG A 94 1.68 13.04 11.23
C ARG A 94 0.75 12.13 12.02
N TRP A 95 1.26 10.97 12.45
CA TRP A 95 0.60 10.04 13.35
C TRP A 95 1.51 9.73 14.53
N GLY A 96 1.16 10.25 15.71
CA GLY A 96 2.03 10.17 16.88
C GLY A 96 3.39 10.83 16.58
N ASN A 97 4.48 10.06 16.67
CA ASN A 97 5.83 10.53 16.38
C ASN A 97 6.33 10.21 14.96
N GLN A 98 5.46 9.70 14.09
CA GLN A 98 5.84 9.29 12.73
C GLN A 98 5.13 10.14 11.68
N PHE A 99 5.81 10.35 10.55
CA PHE A 99 5.22 10.93 9.36
C PHE A 99 4.78 9.83 8.39
N ALA A 100 3.90 10.19 7.45
CA ALA A 100 3.60 9.36 6.29
C ALA A 100 4.88 8.87 5.58
N ILE A 101 4.86 7.66 5.02
CA ILE A 101 6.06 7.05 4.45
C ILE A 101 6.64 7.88 3.27
N ASP A 102 5.77 8.52 2.47
CA ASP A 102 6.18 9.40 1.36
C ASP A 102 6.48 10.84 1.80
N HIS A 103 6.59 11.12 3.11
CA HIS A 103 6.78 12.46 3.67
C HIS A 103 7.93 13.26 3.02
N PRO A 104 9.13 12.70 2.74
CA PRO A 104 10.20 13.45 2.09
C PRO A 104 9.84 13.99 0.69
N PHE A 105 8.87 13.36 0.01
CA PHE A 105 8.40 13.77 -1.30
C PHE A 105 7.25 14.76 -1.19
N ILE A 106 6.25 14.43 -0.36
CA ILE A 106 5.05 15.23 -0.15
C ILE A 106 5.40 16.59 0.44
N LYS A 107 6.23 16.61 1.48
CA LYS A 107 6.63 17.85 2.16
C LYS A 107 7.38 18.79 1.23
N ARG A 108 8.34 18.27 0.45
CA ARG A 108 9.12 19.09 -0.47
C ARG A 108 8.24 19.79 -1.50
N ILE A 109 7.23 19.09 -2.03
CA ILE A 109 6.25 19.65 -2.95
C ILE A 109 5.36 20.66 -2.22
N ALA A 110 4.93 20.37 -1.00
CA ALA A 110 4.14 21.29 -0.18
C ALA A 110 4.89 22.61 0.11
N ASP A 111 6.20 22.53 0.42
CA ASP A 111 7.05 23.70 0.67
C ASP A 111 7.12 24.60 -0.57
N THR A 112 7.36 24.01 -1.76
CA THR A 112 7.41 24.78 -3.01
C THR A 112 6.03 25.34 -3.36
N LEU A 113 4.97 24.54 -3.24
CA LEU A 113 3.58 24.96 -3.43
C LEU A 113 3.26 26.18 -2.56
N ALA A 114 3.55 26.12 -1.26
CA ALA A 114 3.32 27.21 -0.32
C ALA A 114 4.16 28.46 -0.67
N SER A 115 5.43 28.29 -1.03
CA SER A 115 6.30 29.40 -1.41
C SER A 115 5.88 30.13 -2.70
N ASN A 116 5.08 29.49 -3.55
CA ASN A 116 4.56 30.12 -4.77
C ASN A 116 3.29 30.95 -4.52
N ILE A 117 2.67 30.83 -3.34
CA ILE A 117 1.43 31.55 -3.00
C ILE A 117 1.80 32.72 -2.10
N ILE A 118 1.74 33.93 -2.64
CA ILE A 118 1.92 35.18 -1.88
C ILE A 118 0.83 35.28 -0.81
N ASN A 119 1.13 35.81 0.37
CA ASN A 119 0.16 36.02 1.45
C ASN A 119 -0.75 37.24 1.20
N ASP A 120 -1.83 37.38 1.96
CA ASP A 120 -2.82 38.47 1.81
C ASP A 120 -2.18 39.85 2.03
N ALA A 121 -1.15 39.93 2.89
CA ALA A 121 -0.39 41.14 3.17
C ALA A 121 0.61 41.53 2.06
N GLY A 122 0.88 40.63 1.10
CA GLY A 122 1.85 40.84 0.02
C GLY A 122 3.32 40.88 0.45
N ASN A 123 3.64 40.58 1.72
CA ASN A 123 4.99 40.70 2.29
C ASN A 123 5.67 39.35 2.56
N GLY A 124 5.04 38.26 2.15
CA GLY A 124 5.53 36.90 2.34
C GLY A 124 4.71 35.89 1.55
N THR A 125 4.92 34.62 1.85
CA THR A 125 4.25 33.50 1.20
C THR A 125 3.60 32.59 2.22
N TYR A 126 2.80 31.64 1.74
CA TYR A 126 2.19 30.63 2.61
C TYR A 126 3.26 29.72 3.21
N VAL A 127 2.89 29.01 4.28
CA VAL A 127 3.75 28.02 4.94
C VAL A 127 3.13 26.64 4.84
N SER A 128 3.96 25.62 4.62
CA SER A 128 3.50 24.23 4.63
C SER A 128 3.56 23.64 6.05
N ILE A 129 2.55 22.84 6.41
CA ILE A 129 2.50 22.14 7.70
C ILE A 129 1.85 20.77 7.54
N TYR A 130 2.19 19.81 8.40
CA TYR A 130 1.52 18.52 8.39
C TYR A 130 0.11 18.63 8.99
N GLY A 131 -0.84 17.87 8.46
CA GLY A 131 -2.09 17.55 9.14
C GLY A 131 -1.99 16.26 9.96
N TYR A 132 -2.96 15.97 10.81
CA TYR A 132 -2.97 14.75 11.61
C TYR A 132 -3.64 13.59 10.88
N ALA A 133 -3.12 12.36 11.07
CA ALA A 133 -3.67 11.16 10.47
C ALA A 133 -5.06 10.78 11.01
N THR A 134 -5.39 11.26 12.20
CA THR A 134 -6.69 11.06 12.88
C THR A 134 -7.75 12.06 12.41
N GLU A 135 -7.60 12.64 11.23
CA GLU A 135 -8.60 13.52 10.63
C GLU A 135 -9.31 12.74 9.51
N GLY A 136 -10.64 12.60 9.60
CA GLY A 136 -11.46 11.87 8.63
C GLY A 136 -11.74 12.64 7.34
N ASN A 137 -10.70 13.28 6.77
CA ASN A 137 -10.81 14.21 5.65
C ASN A 137 -10.41 13.61 4.29
N ALA A 138 -10.78 14.32 3.23
CA ALA A 138 -10.44 13.96 1.85
C ALA A 138 -8.93 13.81 1.64
N ARG A 139 -8.12 14.73 2.22
CA ARG A 139 -6.66 14.73 2.07
C ARG A 139 -6.03 13.43 2.55
N ASN A 140 -6.40 12.98 3.76
CA ASN A 140 -5.91 11.73 4.31
C ASN A 140 -6.48 10.53 3.55
N TRP A 141 -7.76 10.56 3.20
CA TRP A 141 -8.37 9.48 2.43
C TRP A 141 -7.72 9.27 1.05
N LEU A 142 -7.55 10.34 0.28
CA LEU A 142 -6.92 10.31 -1.04
C LEU A 142 -5.48 9.77 -0.97
N TYR A 143 -4.68 10.23 -0.01
CA TYR A 143 -3.32 9.71 0.16
C TYR A 143 -3.30 8.27 0.68
N GLY A 144 -4.12 7.93 1.67
CA GLY A 144 -4.16 6.60 2.26
C GLY A 144 -4.60 5.53 1.27
N VAL A 145 -5.69 5.79 0.55
CA VAL A 145 -6.35 4.82 -0.34
C VAL A 145 -5.74 4.81 -1.75
N TYR A 146 -5.42 5.97 -2.33
CA TYR A 146 -4.94 6.05 -3.73
C TYR A 146 -3.46 6.42 -3.85
N GLY A 147 -2.84 6.92 -2.78
CA GLY A 147 -1.49 7.46 -2.85
C GLY A 147 -1.42 8.81 -3.56
N THR A 148 -2.56 9.47 -3.75
CA THR A 148 -2.62 10.84 -4.26
C THR A 148 -1.91 11.77 -3.28
N PHE A 149 -1.02 12.61 -3.78
CA PHE A 149 -0.40 13.65 -2.98
C PHE A 149 -1.39 14.81 -2.87
N ALA A 150 -2.26 14.71 -1.86
CA ALA A 150 -3.34 15.65 -1.61
C ALA A 150 -2.92 16.77 -0.65
N TYR A 151 -3.40 17.98 -0.89
CA TYR A 151 -3.09 19.16 -0.09
C TYR A 151 -4.37 19.88 0.31
N THR A 152 -4.43 20.39 1.54
CA THR A 152 -5.48 21.30 1.97
C THR A 152 -4.90 22.70 2.09
N ILE A 153 -5.47 23.69 1.41
CA ILE A 153 -4.97 25.06 1.44
C ILE A 153 -5.95 25.95 2.17
N GLU A 154 -5.52 26.57 3.28
CA GLU A 154 -6.29 27.60 3.99
C GLU A 154 -6.02 28.97 3.35
N VAL A 155 -6.94 29.47 2.52
CA VAL A 155 -6.65 30.54 1.53
C VAL A 155 -6.66 31.97 2.08
N SER A 156 -7.06 32.17 3.33
CA SER A 156 -7.03 33.48 3.99
C SER A 156 -7.03 33.31 5.50
N ARG A 157 -6.83 34.41 6.22
CA ARG A 157 -6.88 34.48 7.69
C ARG A 157 -8.29 34.64 8.26
N SER A 158 -9.31 34.67 7.40
CA SER A 158 -10.72 34.79 7.78
C SER A 158 -11.53 33.65 7.16
N CYS A 159 -12.52 33.16 7.90
CA CYS A 159 -13.49 32.18 7.42
C CYS A 159 -14.28 32.72 6.21
N HIS A 160 -14.54 34.03 6.22
CA HIS A 160 -15.19 34.76 5.13
C HIS A 160 -14.33 35.99 4.80
N PRO A 161 -13.41 35.89 3.82
CA PRO A 161 -12.64 37.05 3.39
C PRO A 161 -13.57 38.09 2.76
N PRO A 162 -13.28 39.40 2.92
CA PRO A 162 -14.07 40.45 2.29
C PRO A 162 -13.99 40.34 0.76
N GLY A 163 -15.09 40.67 0.08
CA GLY A 163 -15.24 40.45 -1.37
C GLY A 163 -14.14 41.07 -2.23
N TYR A 164 -13.57 42.21 -1.82
CA TYR A 164 -12.48 42.86 -2.55
C TYR A 164 -11.15 42.07 -2.56
N LEU A 165 -11.00 41.06 -1.69
CA LEU A 165 -9.82 40.18 -1.67
C LEU A 165 -9.96 38.96 -2.59
N VAL A 166 -11.17 38.60 -3.03
CA VAL A 166 -11.44 37.33 -3.74
C VAL A 166 -10.55 37.18 -4.97
N ASP A 167 -10.51 38.17 -5.86
CA ASP A 167 -9.71 38.10 -7.09
C ASP A 167 -8.21 37.99 -6.80
N SER A 168 -7.73 38.66 -5.75
CA SER A 168 -6.34 38.56 -5.30
C SER A 168 -6.02 37.17 -4.75
N ILE A 169 -6.91 36.61 -3.92
CA ILE A 169 -6.78 35.25 -3.37
C ILE A 169 -6.72 34.23 -4.51
N CYS A 170 -7.66 34.29 -5.46
CA CYS A 170 -7.68 33.39 -6.62
C CYS A 170 -6.39 33.49 -7.44
N ARG A 171 -5.94 34.71 -7.76
CA ARG A 171 -4.71 34.92 -8.57
C ARG A 171 -3.46 34.35 -7.89
N ARG A 172 -3.30 34.56 -6.58
CA ARG A 172 -2.13 34.04 -5.83
C ARG A 172 -2.17 32.53 -5.70
N ASN A 173 -3.35 31.95 -5.45
CA ASN A 173 -3.50 30.50 -5.32
C ASN A 173 -3.34 29.76 -6.65
N LEU A 174 -3.69 30.39 -7.79
CA LEU A 174 -3.45 29.84 -9.12
C LEU A 174 -1.96 29.58 -9.40
N ALA A 175 -1.05 30.40 -8.88
CA ALA A 175 0.39 30.15 -9.00
C ALA A 175 0.79 28.79 -8.37
N GLY A 176 0.22 28.47 -7.21
CA GLY A 176 0.38 27.16 -6.56
C GLY A 176 -0.27 26.02 -7.35
N ALA A 177 -1.49 26.22 -7.86
CA ALA A 177 -2.18 25.22 -8.66
C ALA A 177 -1.42 24.88 -9.96
N TYR A 178 -0.93 25.89 -10.68
CA TYR A 178 -0.11 25.69 -11.88
C TYR A 178 1.20 24.98 -11.57
N TYR A 179 1.84 25.28 -10.44
CA TYR A 179 3.01 24.53 -10.00
C TYR A 179 2.73 23.02 -9.84
N LEU A 180 1.59 22.60 -9.28
CA LEU A 180 1.27 21.16 -9.19
C LEU A 180 1.02 20.52 -10.56
N LEU A 181 0.39 21.26 -11.49
CA LEU A 181 0.22 20.80 -12.87
C LEU A 181 1.58 20.60 -13.55
N GLU A 182 2.52 21.53 -13.38
CA GLU A 182 3.89 21.41 -13.89
C GLU A 182 4.65 20.28 -13.18
N ARG A 183 4.41 20.09 -11.88
CA ARG A 183 5.07 19.05 -11.08
C ARG A 183 4.80 17.64 -11.61
N MET A 184 3.73 17.43 -12.37
CA MET A 184 3.45 16.18 -13.08
C MET A 184 4.56 15.76 -14.06
N PHE A 185 5.32 16.72 -14.58
CA PHE A 185 6.43 16.47 -15.50
C PHE A 185 7.78 16.40 -14.80
N GLY A 186 7.83 16.72 -13.50
CA GLY A 186 9.05 16.68 -12.69
C GLY A 186 9.51 15.28 -12.31
N SER A 187 10.44 15.21 -11.35
CA SER A 187 11.05 13.95 -10.89
C SER A 187 10.03 12.92 -10.39
N GLY A 188 10.25 11.69 -10.81
CA GLY A 188 9.46 10.52 -10.42
C GLY A 188 9.77 9.36 -11.36
N ILE A 189 8.97 8.31 -11.26
CA ILE A 189 8.96 7.19 -12.20
C ILE A 189 7.57 7.03 -12.79
N THR A 190 7.51 6.61 -14.04
CA THR A 190 6.26 6.24 -14.71
C THR A 190 6.53 5.16 -15.73
N GLY A 191 5.50 4.44 -16.14
CA GLY A 191 5.59 3.48 -17.22
C GLY A 191 4.27 2.74 -17.38
N ILE A 192 4.29 1.74 -18.24
CA ILE A 192 3.17 0.84 -18.48
C ILE A 192 3.57 -0.57 -18.02
N ILE A 193 2.66 -1.24 -17.31
CA ILE A 193 2.78 -2.62 -16.87
C ILE A 193 1.88 -3.48 -17.76
N THR A 194 2.48 -4.46 -18.45
CA THR A 194 1.73 -5.41 -19.28
C THR A 194 2.06 -6.85 -18.95
N ASP A 195 1.16 -7.75 -19.34
CA ASP A 195 1.44 -9.18 -19.41
C ASP A 195 2.53 -9.45 -20.45
N SER A 196 3.50 -10.30 -20.14
CA SER A 196 4.60 -10.60 -21.06
C SER A 196 4.19 -11.45 -22.26
N VAL A 197 3.09 -12.20 -22.14
CA VAL A 197 2.56 -13.10 -23.16
C VAL A 197 1.50 -12.40 -24.00
N THR A 198 0.47 -11.82 -23.35
CA THR A 198 -0.67 -11.23 -24.05
C THR A 198 -0.45 -9.77 -24.43
N ASN A 199 0.57 -9.10 -23.86
CA ASN A 199 0.80 -7.65 -23.93
C ASN A 199 -0.38 -6.80 -23.44
N GLN A 200 -1.37 -7.40 -22.77
CA GLN A 200 -2.50 -6.67 -22.19
C GLN A 200 -2.05 -5.89 -20.95
N PRO A 201 -2.63 -4.71 -20.70
CA PRO A 201 -2.36 -3.92 -19.51
C PRO A 201 -2.69 -4.69 -18.24
N LEU A 202 -1.90 -4.47 -17.18
CA LEU A 202 -2.10 -5.11 -15.90
C LEU A 202 -2.26 -4.08 -14.78
N VAL A 203 -3.21 -4.34 -13.89
CA VAL A 203 -3.26 -3.74 -12.54
C VAL A 203 -2.27 -4.51 -11.65
N ALA A 204 -1.17 -3.87 -11.29
CA ALA A 204 -0.10 -4.42 -10.47
C ALA A 204 0.41 -3.37 -9.48
N GLU A 205 0.85 -3.80 -8.31
CA GLU A 205 1.45 -2.94 -7.30
C GLU A 205 2.86 -2.52 -7.74
N VAL A 206 3.16 -1.24 -7.58
CA VAL A 206 4.49 -0.65 -7.75
C VAL A 206 5.01 -0.24 -6.38
N ARG A 207 5.91 -1.05 -5.83
CA ARG A 207 6.48 -0.87 -4.49
C ARG A 207 7.89 -0.31 -4.58
N ILE A 208 8.14 0.79 -3.87
CA ILE A 208 9.46 1.39 -3.75
C ILE A 208 10.06 0.95 -2.42
N ASN A 209 11.26 0.36 -2.44
CA ASN A 209 11.91 -0.09 -1.23
C ASN A 209 12.19 1.10 -0.29
N GLY A 210 11.91 0.93 1.01
CA GLY A 210 12.00 2.01 2.00
C GLY A 210 10.83 3.02 1.96
N TYR A 211 9.96 2.96 0.94
CA TYR A 211 8.77 3.81 0.80
C TYR A 211 7.51 2.96 0.59
N TYR A 212 7.30 2.05 1.54
CA TYR A 212 6.18 1.12 1.60
C TYR A 212 5.68 0.98 3.04
N ASP A 213 4.36 1.02 3.20
CA ASP A 213 3.66 0.78 4.45
C ASP A 213 2.55 -0.25 4.17
N SER A 214 2.62 -1.40 4.84
CA SER A 214 1.65 -2.49 4.67
C SER A 214 0.26 -2.17 5.23
N THR A 215 0.13 -1.11 6.02
CA THR A 215 -1.16 -0.65 6.55
C THR A 215 -1.92 0.23 5.55
N LEU A 216 -1.24 0.74 4.51
CA LEU A 216 -1.84 1.54 3.45
C LEU A 216 -2.22 0.68 2.25
N ALA A 217 -3.16 1.19 1.45
CA ALA A 217 -3.54 0.55 0.21
C ALA A 217 -2.35 0.52 -0.77
N PRO A 218 -2.17 -0.59 -1.52
CA PRO A 218 -1.08 -0.73 -2.47
C PRO A 218 -1.16 0.34 -3.57
N ARG A 219 0.00 0.79 -4.07
CA ARG A 219 0.08 1.77 -5.16
C ARG A 219 0.03 1.03 -6.49
N LEU A 220 -1.14 1.01 -7.13
CA LEU A 220 -1.41 0.19 -8.31
C LEU A 220 -1.22 0.97 -9.62
N SER A 221 -0.92 0.25 -10.70
CA SER A 221 -1.19 0.73 -12.07
C SER A 221 -2.67 0.73 -12.37
N GLU A 222 -3.10 1.58 -13.31
CA GLU A 222 -4.48 1.60 -13.77
C GLU A 222 -4.80 0.48 -14.78
N ALA A 223 -6.08 0.13 -14.90
CA ALA A 223 -6.52 -1.07 -15.59
C ALA A 223 -6.58 -0.95 -17.12
N HIS A 224 -6.82 0.24 -17.65
CA HIS A 224 -7.10 0.48 -19.06
C HIS A 224 -5.83 0.53 -19.92
N TYR A 225 -4.75 1.16 -19.43
CA TYR A 225 -3.47 1.24 -20.13
C TYR A 225 -2.31 0.61 -19.36
N GLY A 226 -2.51 0.11 -18.14
CA GLY A 226 -1.44 -0.44 -17.30
C GLY A 226 -0.50 0.63 -16.75
N ARG A 227 -0.85 1.91 -16.87
CA ARG A 227 0.01 3.04 -16.50
C ARG A 227 0.15 3.17 -15.00
N TYR A 228 1.36 3.43 -14.54
CA TYR A 228 1.62 3.81 -13.15
C TYR A 228 2.42 5.12 -13.09
N ARG A 229 2.31 5.81 -11.95
CA ARG A 229 3.10 6.99 -11.62
C ARG A 229 3.50 6.93 -10.16
N ARG A 230 4.77 7.15 -9.86
CA ARG A 230 5.24 7.35 -8.47
C ARG A 230 6.10 8.60 -8.43
N ILE A 231 5.66 9.56 -7.63
CA ILE A 231 6.37 10.82 -7.41
C ILE A 231 7.52 10.56 -6.43
N LEU A 232 8.74 10.91 -6.84
CA LEU A 232 9.96 10.65 -6.07
C LEU A 232 10.90 11.86 -6.15
N ASN A 233 11.80 11.97 -5.18
CA ASN A 233 12.93 12.88 -5.28
C ASN A 233 14.03 12.25 -6.16
N PRO A 234 14.92 13.06 -6.76
CA PRO A 234 16.09 12.52 -7.46
C PRO A 234 16.90 11.59 -6.58
N GLY A 235 17.35 10.47 -7.12
CA GLY A 235 18.02 9.41 -6.36
C GLY A 235 18.01 8.07 -7.07
N VAL A 236 18.52 7.04 -6.40
CA VAL A 236 18.52 5.66 -6.89
C VAL A 236 17.64 4.80 -6.00
N TYR A 237 16.72 4.04 -6.60
CA TYR A 237 15.70 3.28 -5.89
C TYR A 237 15.67 1.82 -6.33
N SER A 238 15.40 0.93 -5.37
CA SER A 238 14.99 -0.45 -5.65
C SER A 238 13.47 -0.52 -5.73
N ILE A 239 12.94 -1.10 -6.80
CA ILE A 239 11.53 -1.08 -7.15
C ILE A 239 11.05 -2.50 -7.44
N LYS A 240 9.90 -2.87 -6.87
CA LYS A 240 9.23 -4.16 -7.12
C LYS A 240 7.89 -3.94 -7.79
N PHE A 241 7.62 -4.74 -8.80
CA PHE A 241 6.34 -4.83 -9.50
C PHE A 241 5.69 -6.16 -9.14
N ILE A 242 4.53 -6.10 -8.50
CA ILE A 242 3.91 -7.25 -7.84
C ILE A 242 2.47 -7.40 -8.33
N LYS A 243 2.10 -8.60 -8.79
CA LYS A 243 0.73 -8.96 -9.11
C LYS A 243 0.51 -10.43 -8.76
N GLU A 244 -0.60 -10.75 -8.11
CA GLU A 244 -0.97 -12.13 -7.84
C GLU A 244 -1.07 -12.94 -9.14
N GLY A 245 -0.47 -14.13 -9.16
CA GLY A 245 -0.38 -14.96 -10.36
C GLY A 245 0.73 -14.56 -11.33
N TYR A 246 1.62 -13.63 -10.96
CA TYR A 246 2.77 -13.22 -11.76
C TYR A 246 4.08 -13.30 -10.98
N GLU A 247 5.19 -13.53 -11.69
CA GLU A 247 6.52 -13.40 -11.11
C GLU A 247 6.76 -11.95 -10.66
N VAL A 248 7.19 -11.77 -9.42
CA VAL A 248 7.61 -10.46 -8.92
C VAL A 248 8.84 -10.00 -9.70
N LYS A 249 8.74 -8.83 -10.31
CA LYS A 249 9.86 -8.23 -11.05
C LYS A 249 10.49 -7.12 -10.22
N THR A 250 11.79 -7.23 -9.98
CA THR A 250 12.57 -6.28 -9.18
C THR A 250 13.59 -5.57 -10.05
N PHE A 251 13.77 -4.27 -9.83
CA PHE A 251 14.85 -3.47 -10.37
C PHE A 251 15.58 -2.81 -9.22
N ASP A 252 16.83 -3.18 -8.96
CA ASP A 252 17.55 -2.75 -7.75
C ASP A 252 18.15 -1.35 -7.84
N SER A 253 18.35 -0.84 -9.05
CA SER A 253 19.06 0.42 -9.31
C SER A 253 18.36 1.26 -10.37
N VAL A 254 17.17 1.80 -10.04
CA VAL A 254 16.45 2.72 -10.93
C VAL A 254 16.80 4.15 -10.57
N VAL A 255 17.37 4.88 -11.54
CA VAL A 255 17.77 6.28 -11.38
C VAL A 255 16.59 7.21 -11.66
N VAL A 256 16.27 8.07 -10.69
CA VAL A 256 15.30 9.16 -10.83
C VAL A 256 16.07 10.46 -11.03
N ASN A 257 15.86 11.09 -12.19
CA ASN A 257 16.55 12.32 -12.55
C ASN A 257 15.82 13.57 -12.03
N PRO A 258 16.53 14.69 -11.81
CA PRO A 258 15.90 15.98 -11.54
C PRO A 258 15.08 16.46 -12.74
N GLY A 259 13.88 16.97 -12.47
CA GLY A 259 13.06 17.71 -13.46
C GLY A 259 12.38 16.86 -14.55
N ILE A 260 12.55 15.54 -14.55
CA ILE A 260 11.94 14.65 -15.54
C ILE A 260 11.51 13.31 -14.93
N MET A 261 10.39 12.77 -15.41
CA MET A 261 9.95 11.41 -15.10
C MET A 261 10.87 10.38 -15.75
N THR A 262 11.40 9.44 -14.95
CA THR A 262 12.07 8.26 -15.48
C THR A 262 11.02 7.27 -16.02
N ILE A 263 11.10 6.95 -17.32
CA ILE A 263 10.22 5.99 -17.96
C ILE A 263 10.75 4.56 -17.72
N LEU A 264 9.93 3.68 -17.15
CA LEU A 264 10.23 2.28 -16.90
C LEU A 264 9.01 1.41 -17.25
N ASN A 265 8.97 0.90 -18.48
CA ASN A 265 7.94 -0.04 -18.89
C ASN A 265 8.27 -1.45 -18.40
N VAL A 266 7.26 -2.19 -17.95
CA VAL A 266 7.45 -3.48 -17.28
C VAL A 266 6.53 -4.52 -17.87
N LYS A 267 7.12 -5.60 -18.38
CA LYS A 267 6.38 -6.84 -18.68
C LYS A 267 6.48 -7.79 -17.49
N LEU A 268 5.33 -8.23 -16.96
CA LEU A 268 5.22 -9.24 -15.92
C LEU A 268 4.91 -10.61 -16.53
N ARG A 269 5.62 -11.63 -16.08
CA ARG A 269 5.43 -13.01 -16.54
C ARG A 269 4.38 -13.71 -15.69
N PRO A 270 3.30 -14.25 -16.28
CA PRO A 270 2.34 -15.04 -15.52
C PRO A 270 3.02 -16.32 -15.01
N LEU A 271 2.72 -16.66 -13.76
CA LEU A 271 3.11 -17.93 -13.17
C LEU A 271 2.30 -19.03 -13.85
N GLY A 272 2.95 -20.11 -14.29
CA GLY A 272 2.23 -21.25 -14.85
C GLY A 272 1.24 -21.83 -13.82
N ILE A 273 0.24 -22.59 -14.27
CA ILE A 273 -0.82 -23.19 -13.43
C ILE A 273 -0.25 -24.08 -12.28
N GLY A 274 1.05 -24.40 -12.28
CA GLY A 274 1.76 -25.10 -11.21
C GLY A 274 2.70 -24.26 -10.33
N GLU A 275 2.80 -22.94 -10.51
CA GLU A 275 3.73 -22.06 -9.78
C GLU A 275 2.98 -21.03 -8.93
N LYS A 276 2.15 -21.45 -7.97
CA LYS A 276 1.75 -20.54 -6.89
C LYS A 276 2.93 -20.40 -5.92
N LYS A 277 3.58 -19.22 -5.90
CA LYS A 277 4.53 -18.88 -4.83
C LYS A 277 3.75 -18.62 -3.55
N GLU A 278 4.01 -19.44 -2.53
CA GLU A 278 3.51 -19.32 -1.17
C GLU A 278 3.93 -18.00 -0.51
N LYS A 279 3.09 -17.56 0.44
CA LYS A 279 3.12 -16.26 1.11
C LYS A 279 4.31 -16.10 2.08
N SER A 280 4.81 -14.85 2.06
CA SER A 280 5.43 -14.03 3.12
C SER A 280 6.60 -14.57 3.97
N ILE A 281 7.69 -13.81 3.86
CA ILE A 281 8.86 -13.78 4.75
C ILE A 281 8.41 -13.38 6.18
N SER A 282 8.19 -14.38 7.02
CA SER A 282 8.41 -14.30 8.48
C SER A 282 8.47 -15.66 9.16
N ASP A 283 8.17 -16.76 8.47
CA ASP A 283 8.36 -18.10 9.04
C ASP A 283 9.83 -18.53 8.87
N LYS A 284 10.51 -18.81 9.98
CA LYS A 284 11.83 -19.48 10.01
C LYS A 284 11.77 -20.92 9.44
N ARG A 285 10.63 -21.35 8.88
CA ARG A 285 10.42 -22.68 8.29
C ARG A 285 10.73 -22.59 6.79
N CYS A 286 11.48 -23.55 6.28
CA CYS A 286 11.90 -23.58 4.88
C CYS A 286 12.13 -25.03 4.45
N LEU A 287 11.64 -25.45 3.28
CA LEU A 287 12.03 -26.66 2.58
C LEU A 287 12.78 -26.26 1.28
N GLU A 288 14.01 -26.70 1.09
CA GLU A 288 14.80 -26.45 -0.11
C GLU A 288 15.18 -27.77 -0.77
N ILE A 289 15.12 -27.81 -2.10
CA ILE A 289 15.51 -28.98 -2.88
C ILE A 289 16.49 -28.57 -3.97
N PHE A 290 17.64 -29.22 -4.04
CA PHE A 290 18.63 -28.95 -5.10
C PHE A 290 19.60 -30.12 -5.30
N PRO A 291 20.11 -30.35 -6.53
CA PRO A 291 19.65 -29.72 -7.78
C PRO A 291 18.26 -30.23 -8.18
N ASN A 292 17.46 -29.44 -8.89
CA ASN A 292 16.21 -29.89 -9.49
C ASN A 292 16.08 -29.27 -10.89
N PRO A 293 16.09 -30.05 -11.99
CA PRO A 293 16.14 -31.52 -12.03
C PRO A 293 17.43 -32.15 -11.48
N PHE A 294 17.38 -33.40 -11.02
CA PHE A 294 18.56 -34.17 -10.58
C PHE A 294 18.75 -35.48 -11.33
N ARG A 295 20.00 -35.95 -11.42
CA ARG A 295 20.36 -37.25 -12.03
C ARG A 295 20.79 -38.34 -11.07
N LYS A 296 21.61 -37.97 -10.08
CA LYS A 296 22.18 -38.92 -9.10
C LYS A 296 21.55 -38.73 -7.75
N ASN A 297 21.78 -37.56 -7.15
CA ASN A 297 21.28 -37.25 -5.81
C ASN A 297 20.57 -35.89 -5.79
N LEU A 298 19.50 -35.83 -5.01
CA LEU A 298 18.78 -34.64 -4.61
C LEU A 298 19.10 -34.35 -3.14
N THR A 299 19.51 -33.12 -2.85
CA THR A 299 19.62 -32.62 -1.49
C THR A 299 18.28 -32.00 -1.10
N ILE A 300 17.72 -32.45 0.02
CA ILE A 300 16.52 -31.91 0.65
C ILE A 300 16.96 -31.27 1.96
N ARG A 301 16.95 -29.94 2.05
CA ARG A 301 17.20 -29.21 3.30
C ARG A 301 15.89 -28.72 3.85
N TYR A 302 15.70 -28.83 5.16
CA TYR A 302 14.54 -28.21 5.78
C TYR A 302 14.80 -27.75 7.21
N THR A 303 14.07 -26.72 7.62
CA THR A 303 14.15 -26.10 8.94
C THR A 303 12.78 -26.25 9.61
N VAL A 304 12.74 -26.86 10.79
CA VAL A 304 11.54 -27.00 11.64
C VAL A 304 11.67 -26.15 12.89
N GLN A 305 10.56 -25.86 13.57
CA GLN A 305 10.60 -25.05 14.77
C GLN A 305 11.35 -25.78 15.92
N ASP A 306 12.11 -24.99 16.66
CA ASP A 306 13.04 -25.33 17.73
C ASP A 306 12.72 -26.59 18.56
N ALA A 307 13.48 -27.68 18.36
CA ALA A 307 13.58 -28.78 19.33
C ALA A 307 14.64 -28.51 20.43
N GLY A 308 15.38 -27.39 20.33
CA GLY A 308 16.52 -27.08 21.20
C GLY A 308 16.16 -26.42 22.53
N SER A 309 14.92 -25.94 22.70
CA SER A 309 14.50 -25.24 23.93
C SER A 309 13.75 -26.13 24.95
N MET A 310 13.70 -27.46 24.76
CA MET A 310 12.86 -28.36 25.58
C MET A 310 13.61 -29.55 26.22
N ILE A 311 14.83 -29.32 26.74
CA ILE A 311 15.60 -30.38 27.43
C ILE A 311 15.26 -30.46 28.94
N HIS A 312 14.35 -29.64 29.46
CA HIS A 312 14.00 -29.62 30.89
C HIS A 312 12.56 -30.02 31.24
N ASP A 313 11.76 -30.52 30.29
CA ASP A 313 10.41 -31.01 30.59
C ASP A 313 10.27 -32.53 30.32
N PRO A 314 10.13 -33.36 31.36
CA PRO A 314 9.92 -34.80 31.21
C PRO A 314 8.57 -35.20 30.58
N GLN A 315 7.66 -34.25 30.30
CA GLN A 315 6.36 -34.50 29.65
C GLN A 315 6.30 -34.07 28.17
N CYS A 316 7.39 -33.57 27.57
CA CYS A 316 7.38 -33.12 26.19
C CYS A 316 7.50 -34.26 25.18
N THR A 317 6.41 -34.52 24.44
CA THR A 317 6.41 -35.33 23.20
C THR A 317 7.11 -34.57 22.07
N LEU A 318 8.06 -35.21 21.38
CA LEU A 318 8.72 -34.69 20.19
C LEU A 318 7.68 -34.18 19.16
N PRO A 319 7.93 -33.07 18.44
CA PRO A 319 7.03 -32.63 17.38
C PRO A 319 6.97 -33.71 16.28
N ASP A 320 5.74 -34.14 15.93
CA ASP A 320 5.48 -35.04 14.81
C ASP A 320 5.80 -34.34 13.48
N VAL A 321 7.06 -34.44 13.05
CA VAL A 321 7.54 -33.98 11.75
C VAL A 321 7.56 -35.17 10.79
N THR A 322 6.92 -35.01 9.63
CA THR A 322 6.95 -36.03 8.58
C THR A 322 7.48 -35.46 7.28
N LEU A 323 8.41 -36.20 6.66
CA LEU A 323 8.92 -35.93 5.32
C LEU A 323 8.74 -37.16 4.45
N LYS A 324 7.91 -37.05 3.42
CA LYS A 324 7.57 -38.16 2.52
C LYS A 324 7.71 -37.73 1.06
N ILE A 325 7.96 -38.70 0.20
CA ILE A 325 8.01 -38.51 -1.25
C ILE A 325 6.92 -39.35 -1.89
N TYR A 326 6.20 -38.77 -2.84
CA TYR A 326 5.13 -39.40 -3.59
C TYR A 326 5.39 -39.35 -5.10
N ASP A 327 4.81 -40.30 -5.84
CA ASP A 327 4.69 -40.21 -7.29
C ASP A 327 3.53 -39.28 -7.71
N VAL A 328 3.34 -39.07 -9.02
CA VAL A 328 2.27 -38.22 -9.57
C VAL A 328 0.86 -38.75 -9.31
N ASP A 329 0.72 -40.04 -9.04
CA ASP A 329 -0.56 -40.69 -8.71
C ASP A 329 -0.86 -40.60 -7.20
N GLY A 330 0.02 -39.96 -6.42
CA GLY A 330 -0.14 -39.77 -4.97
C GLY A 330 0.28 -40.97 -4.13
N ARG A 331 0.97 -41.98 -4.70
CA ARG A 331 1.49 -43.12 -3.94
C ARG A 331 2.80 -42.74 -3.27
N MET A 332 2.94 -43.05 -1.99
CA MET A 332 4.16 -42.79 -1.23
C MET A 332 5.28 -43.74 -1.68
N VAL A 333 6.37 -43.18 -2.20
CA VAL A 333 7.54 -43.93 -2.67
C VAL A 333 8.66 -43.96 -1.63
N ARG A 334 8.85 -42.90 -0.84
CA ARG A 334 9.93 -42.81 0.16
C ARG A 334 9.45 -42.11 1.44
N ASN A 335 9.86 -42.60 2.60
CA ASN A 335 9.51 -42.03 3.91
C ASN A 335 10.77 -41.76 4.74
N PHE A 336 10.98 -40.49 5.08
CA PHE A 336 12.11 -40.00 5.85
C PHE A 336 11.74 -39.58 7.29
N SER A 337 10.51 -39.79 7.74
CA SER A 337 10.01 -39.38 9.07
C SER A 337 10.82 -39.87 10.27
N ARG A 338 11.66 -40.91 10.13
CA ARG A 338 12.52 -41.43 11.21
C ARG A 338 13.95 -40.87 11.21
N LEU A 339 14.31 -40.07 10.19
CA LEU A 339 15.64 -39.49 10.02
C LEU A 339 15.72 -38.01 10.43
N THR A 340 14.66 -37.45 11.02
CA THR A 340 14.64 -36.11 11.61
C THR A 340 15.49 -36.09 12.87
N VAL A 341 16.69 -35.47 12.81
CA VAL A 341 17.62 -35.35 13.95
C VAL A 341 17.46 -33.98 14.61
N ASN A 342 17.57 -33.96 15.95
CA ASN A 342 17.65 -32.79 16.82
C ASN A 342 18.55 -31.67 16.25
N GLY A 343 17.97 -30.51 15.96
CA GLY A 343 18.69 -29.30 15.58
C GLY A 343 17.98 -28.52 14.48
N GLY A 344 18.05 -27.19 14.53
CA GLY A 344 17.21 -26.28 13.74
C GLY A 344 17.20 -26.48 12.23
N GLN A 345 18.15 -27.20 11.62
CA GLN A 345 18.19 -27.48 10.18
C GLN A 345 18.60 -28.93 9.90
N SER A 346 17.81 -29.65 9.10
CA SER A 346 18.06 -31.03 8.67
C SER A 346 18.40 -31.09 7.18
N THR A 347 19.30 -31.98 6.80
CA THR A 347 19.68 -32.23 5.39
C THR A 347 19.58 -33.72 5.08
N ILE A 348 18.85 -34.07 4.04
CA ILE A 348 18.66 -35.43 3.55
C ILE A 348 19.13 -35.53 2.12
N LEU A 349 19.81 -36.63 1.80
CA LEU A 349 20.21 -36.97 0.44
C LEU A 349 19.29 -38.08 -0.08
N TRP A 350 18.64 -37.83 -1.21
CA TRP A 350 17.81 -38.82 -1.88
C TRP A 350 18.39 -39.15 -3.25
N ASP A 351 18.57 -40.44 -3.52
CA ASP A 351 19.20 -40.98 -4.72
C ASP A 351 18.18 -41.44 -5.79
N GLY A 352 16.90 -41.06 -5.63
CA GLY A 352 15.83 -41.47 -6.53
C GLY A 352 15.44 -42.94 -6.38
N THR A 353 15.48 -43.48 -5.15
CA THR A 353 14.99 -44.82 -4.80
C THR A 353 13.74 -44.79 -3.92
N ASP A 354 12.94 -45.86 -3.97
CA ASP A 354 11.80 -46.08 -3.05
C ASP A 354 12.27 -46.61 -1.68
N ASN A 355 11.35 -46.84 -0.73
CA ASN A 355 11.67 -47.40 0.60
C ASN A 355 12.32 -48.79 0.57
N SER A 356 12.12 -49.56 -0.50
CA SER A 356 12.70 -50.89 -0.70
C SER A 356 14.08 -50.83 -1.39
N GLY A 357 14.55 -49.63 -1.77
CA GLY A 357 15.80 -49.42 -2.48
C GLY A 357 15.69 -49.62 -3.99
N ASN A 358 14.48 -49.77 -4.53
CA ASN A 358 14.29 -49.88 -5.97
C ASN A 358 14.47 -48.53 -6.63
N ILE A 359 15.09 -48.56 -7.81
CA ILE A 359 15.28 -47.40 -8.66
C ILE A 359 13.93 -46.91 -9.19
N LEU A 360 13.65 -45.62 -8.97
CA LEU A 360 12.46 -44.98 -9.50
C LEU A 360 12.69 -44.48 -10.95
N PRO A 361 11.66 -44.53 -11.82
CA PRO A 361 11.75 -44.08 -13.21
C PRO A 361 11.96 -42.56 -13.33
N THR A 362 12.44 -42.12 -14.49
CA THR A 362 12.45 -40.69 -14.85
C THR A 362 11.02 -40.15 -14.79
N GLY A 363 10.82 -39.04 -14.08
CA GLY A 363 9.48 -38.54 -13.83
C GLY A 363 9.43 -37.43 -12.78
N ILE A 364 8.20 -37.03 -12.48
CA ILE A 364 7.89 -36.03 -11.48
C ILE A 364 7.59 -36.75 -10.16
N TYR A 365 8.15 -36.23 -9.07
CA TYR A 365 7.86 -36.66 -7.71
C TYR A 365 7.51 -35.45 -6.85
N LEU A 366 6.75 -35.67 -5.78
CA LEU A 366 6.33 -34.63 -4.84
C LEU A 366 6.94 -34.92 -3.47
N ILE A 367 7.67 -33.95 -2.92
CA ILE A 367 8.23 -34.02 -1.58
C ILE A 367 7.32 -33.23 -0.65
N GLU A 368 6.73 -33.90 0.32
CA GLU A 368 5.83 -33.33 1.32
C GLU A 368 6.54 -33.24 2.67
N LEU A 369 6.61 -32.03 3.23
CA LEU A 369 6.99 -31.78 4.62
C LEU A 369 5.74 -31.36 5.40
N LYS A 370 5.43 -32.07 6.49
CA LYS A 370 4.27 -31.79 7.34
C LYS A 370 4.65 -31.77 8.81
N GLU A 371 4.24 -30.71 9.50
CA GLU A 371 4.31 -30.46 10.94
C GLU A 371 2.90 -30.04 11.42
N LYS A 372 2.67 -30.01 12.75
CA LYS A 372 1.37 -29.68 13.38
C LYS A 372 0.64 -28.49 12.75
N ASN A 373 1.35 -27.41 12.42
CA ASN A 373 0.78 -26.18 11.83
C ASN A 373 1.50 -25.74 10.54
N TYR A 374 2.26 -26.64 9.90
CA TYR A 374 3.02 -26.33 8.68
C TYR A 374 2.92 -27.46 7.67
N HIS A 375 2.69 -27.11 6.41
CA HIS A 375 2.61 -28.07 5.31
C HIS A 375 3.18 -27.41 4.06
N GLU A 376 4.22 -28.02 3.50
CA GLU A 376 4.86 -27.54 2.28
C GLU A 376 5.10 -28.73 1.34
N ILE A 377 4.84 -28.54 0.04
CA ILE A 377 5.07 -29.55 -0.98
C ILE A 377 5.98 -28.98 -2.07
N LYS A 378 7.04 -29.69 -2.43
CA LYS A 378 7.92 -29.36 -3.56
C LYS A 378 7.92 -30.42 -4.64
N LYS A 379 7.74 -29.96 -5.88
CA LYS A 379 7.87 -30.77 -7.09
C LYS A 379 9.34 -30.98 -7.44
N VAL A 380 9.75 -32.22 -7.67
CA VAL A 380 11.08 -32.59 -8.16
C VAL A 380 11.02 -33.39 -9.46
N ASN A 381 11.95 -33.12 -10.37
CA ASN A 381 12.12 -33.85 -11.62
C ASN A 381 13.38 -34.75 -11.51
N LEU A 382 13.17 -36.07 -11.52
CA LEU A 382 14.25 -37.06 -11.59
C LEU A 382 14.52 -37.37 -13.07
N LEU A 383 15.75 -37.15 -13.51
CA LEU A 383 16.24 -37.49 -14.86
C LEU A 383 17.22 -38.66 -14.74
N ARG A 384 17.11 -39.69 -15.58
CA ARG A 384 18.14 -40.75 -15.65
C ARG A 384 19.06 -40.51 -16.83
#